data_AF-S7MGY1-F1
#
_entry.id   AF-S7MGY1-F1
#
_cell.length_a   1.000
_cell.length_b   1.000
_cell.length_c   1.000
_cell.angle_alpha   90.00
_cell.angle_beta   90.00
_cell.angle_gamma   90.00
#
_symmetry.space_group_name_H-M   'P 1'
#
loop_
_entity.id
_entity.type
_entity.pdbx_description
1 polymer ?
#
loop_
_entity_poly.entity_id
_entity_poly.type
_entity_poly.pdbx_seq_one_letter_code
_entity_poly.pdbx_strand_id
1 'polypeptide(L)'
;MLLEKGSQLLNTYPVQPEKYALSPSFNKKTETQQITRKGQSGIMEAPWGWLVVGVLAMSLASTVTQNVCRAPDGRDGAPGKPGRPGRPGLKGEQGEPGAPGIRTGIRGLKGDQGDPGPPGIPGKMGYPGPSGPVGNPGAPGLKGIKGNPGNINDQPRPAFSAVRRNPPTGGNVVIFDTVITNEEGRYQSHSGRFVCAVPGYYYFTFQVVSKWDICLSIMSSRRGLTQRSVGFCDNNSKGTFQVVSGGTVLQLQDGDQVWIEKDPVKGRIYQGPEADSVFSGFLIFPSA
;
A
#
# COMPACT_ATOMS: atom_id res chain seq x y z
N MET A 1 20.65 -52.61 -28.40
CA MET A 1 19.60 -53.48 -28.97
C MET A 1 18.54 -53.63 -27.88
N LEU A 2 17.46 -52.86 -27.82
CA LEU A 2 16.91 -51.76 -28.66
C LEU A 2 16.96 -50.41 -27.87
N LEU A 3 16.62 -49.16 -28.29
CA LEU A 3 16.05 -48.50 -29.49
C LEU A 3 14.49 -48.46 -29.64
N GLU A 4 13.78 -47.33 -29.66
CA GLU A 4 14.14 -45.91 -29.91
C GLU A 4 13.33 -44.89 -29.07
N LYS A 5 13.89 -43.67 -29.00
CA LYS A 5 13.27 -42.32 -29.09
C LYS A 5 11.79 -42.08 -28.71
N GLY A 6 11.58 -40.99 -27.95
CA GLY A 6 10.38 -40.15 -27.96
C GLY A 6 10.72 -38.78 -27.34
N SER A 7 10.56 -37.66 -28.05
CA SER A 7 11.15 -36.36 -27.68
C SER A 7 10.25 -35.17 -28.01
N GLN A 8 10.19 -34.19 -27.09
CA GLN A 8 9.47 -32.90 -27.19
C GLN A 8 7.92 -33.04 -27.30
N LEU A 9 7.08 -32.06 -26.96
CA LEU A 9 7.22 -30.60 -26.89
C LEU A 9 6.55 -29.99 -25.64
N LEU A 10 6.96 -28.77 -25.27
CA LEU A 10 6.08 -27.86 -24.51
C LEU A 10 4.98 -27.33 -25.45
N ASN A 11 3.79 -27.03 -24.90
CA ASN A 11 2.84 -26.15 -25.58
C ASN A 11 2.24 -25.14 -24.61
N THR A 12 2.24 -23.88 -25.03
CA THR A 12 1.72 -22.73 -24.29
C THR A 12 0.25 -22.49 -24.65
N TYR A 13 -0.56 -22.08 -23.69
CA TYR A 13 -1.92 -21.60 -23.96
C TYR A 13 -1.89 -20.11 -24.33
N PRO A 14 -2.34 -19.70 -25.53
CA PRO A 14 -2.45 -18.29 -25.90
C PRO A 14 -3.76 -17.67 -25.38
N VAL A 15 -3.69 -16.42 -24.93
CA VAL A 15 -4.87 -15.59 -24.64
C VAL A 15 -5.29 -14.85 -25.93
N GLN A 16 -6.58 -14.82 -26.23
CA GLN A 16 -7.17 -14.07 -27.35
C GLN A 16 -8.33 -13.19 -26.82
N PRO A 17 -8.41 -11.89 -27.19
CA PRO A 17 -9.46 -10.99 -26.74
C PRO A 17 -10.53 -10.75 -27.81
N GLU A 18 -11.80 -11.04 -27.51
CA GLU A 18 -12.90 -10.62 -28.39
C GLU A 18 -13.33 -9.18 -28.14
N LYS A 19 -13.41 -8.41 -29.24
CA LYS A 19 -14.04 -7.08 -29.31
C LYS A 19 -15.08 -7.10 -30.42
N TYR A 20 -16.35 -6.97 -30.05
CA TYR A 20 -17.37 -6.51 -30.99
C TYR A 20 -18.25 -5.45 -30.33
N ALA A 21 -18.24 -4.27 -30.93
CA ALA A 21 -19.19 -3.21 -30.69
C ALA A 21 -19.80 -2.81 -32.03
N LEU A 22 -21.09 -2.46 -32.05
CA LEU A 22 -21.66 -1.40 -32.89
C LEU A 22 -23.15 -1.23 -32.58
N SER A 23 -23.57 0.02 -32.37
CA SER A 23 -24.99 0.43 -32.36
C SER A 23 -25.54 0.49 -33.80
N PRO A 24 -26.86 0.67 -34.00
CA PRO A 24 -27.30 2.03 -34.36
C PRO A 24 -28.74 2.46 -33.97
N SER A 25 -28.93 3.78 -34.01
CA SER A 25 -30.15 4.51 -34.44
C SER A 25 -31.53 4.19 -33.86
N PHE A 26 -31.84 4.86 -32.77
CA PHE A 26 -32.90 5.90 -32.68
C PHE A 26 -33.76 6.15 -33.95
N ASN A 27 -35.09 6.16 -33.81
CA ASN A 27 -35.97 6.91 -34.72
C ASN A 27 -37.28 7.36 -34.04
N LYS A 28 -37.92 8.41 -34.57
CA LYS A 28 -39.01 9.17 -33.91
C LYS A 28 -40.23 9.33 -34.85
N LYS A 29 -41.45 9.36 -34.27
CA LYS A 29 -42.80 9.74 -34.80
C LYS A 29 -43.85 8.76 -34.23
N THR A 30 -45.16 9.00 -34.08
CA THR A 30 -46.09 10.16 -34.05
C THR A 30 -47.45 9.51 -33.65
N GLU A 31 -48.20 9.99 -32.65
CA GLU A 31 -49.44 10.80 -32.79
C GLU A 31 -50.51 10.20 -33.76
N THR A 32 -51.84 10.19 -33.53
CA THR A 32 -52.73 10.98 -32.64
C THR A 32 -54.07 10.23 -32.40
N GLN A 33 -54.98 10.79 -31.57
CA GLN A 33 -56.43 10.45 -31.43
C GLN A 33 -56.80 9.23 -30.56
N GLN A 34 -57.99 9.11 -29.95
CA GLN A 34 -59.25 9.89 -30.05
C GLN A 34 -59.73 10.55 -28.73
N ILE A 35 -60.73 11.43 -28.85
CA ILE A 35 -61.36 12.20 -27.76
C ILE A 35 -62.81 11.72 -27.55
N THR A 36 -63.23 11.52 -26.30
CA THR A 36 -64.65 11.39 -25.93
C THR A 36 -64.97 12.22 -24.69
N ARG A 37 -65.92 13.16 -24.79
CA ARG A 37 -66.35 14.03 -23.67
C ARG A 37 -67.52 13.44 -22.89
N LYS A 38 -67.53 13.59 -21.55
CA LYS A 38 -68.69 13.99 -20.73
C LYS A 38 -68.33 14.10 -19.23
N GLY A 39 -69.08 14.91 -18.49
CA GLY A 39 -69.06 14.97 -17.02
C GLY A 39 -68.37 16.21 -16.44
N GLN A 40 -69.14 17.08 -15.77
CA GLN A 40 -68.63 18.20 -14.95
C GLN A 40 -68.82 17.88 -13.46
N SER A 41 -68.19 18.72 -12.62
CA SER A 41 -68.32 18.89 -11.15
C SER A 41 -67.30 18.12 -10.30
N GLY A 42 -66.82 18.79 -9.24
CA GLY A 42 -65.80 18.27 -8.31
C GLY A 42 -64.66 19.26 -8.05
N ILE A 43 -64.76 19.95 -6.92
CA ILE A 43 -63.77 20.85 -6.30
C ILE A 43 -62.35 20.25 -6.31
N MET A 44 -61.34 21.04 -6.70
CA MET A 44 -59.93 20.58 -6.79
C MET A 44 -59.11 20.99 -5.56
N GLU A 45 -59.21 20.22 -4.48
CA GLU A 45 -58.32 20.34 -3.32
C GLU A 45 -56.92 19.79 -3.63
N ALA A 46 -55.87 20.54 -3.26
CA ALA A 46 -54.48 20.20 -3.53
C ALA A 46 -53.79 19.62 -2.28
N PRO A 47 -53.55 18.28 -2.20
CA PRO A 47 -52.99 17.67 -0.99
C PRO A 47 -51.49 17.99 -0.81
N TRP A 48 -51.12 18.40 0.40
CA TRP A 48 -49.78 18.91 0.76
C TRP A 48 -48.63 17.88 0.69
N GLY A 49 -48.89 16.63 0.27
CA GLY A 49 -47.94 15.51 0.35
C GLY A 49 -46.67 15.65 -0.50
N TRP A 50 -46.67 16.51 -1.53
CA TRP A 50 -45.54 16.61 -2.48
C TRP A 50 -44.33 17.40 -1.95
N LEU A 51 -44.49 18.23 -0.91
CA LEU A 51 -43.38 18.99 -0.33
C LEU A 51 -42.45 18.14 0.54
N VAL A 52 -42.92 17.01 1.09
CA VAL A 52 -42.12 16.14 1.97
C VAL A 52 -41.16 15.26 1.16
N VAL A 53 -41.60 14.79 -0.01
CA VAL A 53 -40.81 13.90 -0.89
C VAL A 53 -39.55 14.59 -1.43
N GLY A 54 -39.61 15.89 -1.70
CA GLY A 54 -38.46 16.67 -2.20
C GLY A 54 -37.32 16.83 -1.19
N VAL A 55 -37.60 16.79 0.12
CA VAL A 55 -36.60 16.99 1.17
C VAL A 55 -35.82 15.71 1.48
N LEU A 56 -36.44 14.53 1.31
CA LEU A 56 -35.80 13.24 1.63
C LEU A 56 -34.77 12.78 0.59
N ALA A 57 -34.73 13.40 -0.60
CA ALA A 57 -33.86 12.97 -1.71
C ALA A 57 -32.42 13.53 -1.63
N MET A 58 -32.16 14.58 -0.85
CA MET A 58 -30.82 15.22 -0.76
C MET A 58 -29.91 14.62 0.32
N SER A 59 -30.37 13.66 1.13
CA SER A 59 -29.59 13.06 2.22
C SER A 59 -28.73 11.84 1.82
N LEU A 60 -28.87 11.33 0.59
CA LEU A 60 -28.18 10.12 0.11
C LEU A 60 -26.91 10.38 -0.72
N ALA A 61 -26.42 11.63 -0.76
CA ALA A 61 -25.34 12.06 -1.64
C ALA A 61 -24.02 12.41 -0.92
N SER A 62 -23.69 11.75 0.20
CA SER A 62 -22.38 11.87 0.89
C SER A 62 -22.08 10.71 1.84
N THR A 63 -21.38 9.67 1.36
CA THR A 63 -20.46 8.76 2.14
C THR A 63 -19.85 7.62 1.29
N VAL A 64 -19.36 7.90 0.07
CA VAL A 64 -18.58 6.92 -0.72
C VAL A 64 -17.24 7.53 -1.16
N THR A 65 -16.31 7.64 -0.21
CA THR A 65 -14.91 8.07 -0.45
C THR A 65 -13.94 7.01 0.05
N GLN A 66 -13.74 5.98 -0.79
CA GLN A 66 -12.49 5.23 -0.97
C GLN A 66 -11.58 5.06 0.27
N ASN A 67 -11.81 4.00 1.06
CA ASN A 67 -10.84 3.52 2.06
C ASN A 67 -9.64 2.82 1.37
N VAL A 68 -8.78 3.60 0.71
CA VAL A 68 -7.50 3.14 0.16
C VAL A 68 -6.37 3.69 1.03
N CYS A 69 -5.80 2.83 1.87
CA CYS A 69 -4.67 3.19 2.73
C CYS A 69 -3.38 3.34 1.92
N ARG A 70 -3.14 4.53 1.34
CA ARG A 70 -1.83 4.91 0.79
C ARG A 70 -0.96 5.48 1.90
N ALA A 71 0.23 4.90 2.10
CA ALA A 71 1.22 5.47 3.01
C ALA A 71 1.74 6.82 2.48
N PRO A 72 2.11 7.79 3.36
CA PRO A 72 2.75 9.02 2.91
C PRO A 72 4.06 8.73 2.19
N ASP A 73 4.25 9.33 1.02
CA ASP A 73 5.51 9.25 0.29
C ASP A 73 6.65 9.92 1.10
N GLY A 74 7.86 9.35 1.04
CA GLY A 74 9.00 9.81 1.84
C GLY A 74 9.47 11.22 1.45
N ARG A 75 9.86 12.05 2.43
CA ARG A 75 10.37 13.40 2.16
C ARG A 75 11.71 13.34 1.44
N ASP A 76 11.86 14.14 0.38
CA ASP A 76 13.11 14.29 -0.35
C ASP A 76 14.27 14.76 0.54
N GLY A 77 15.48 14.31 0.19
CA GLY A 77 16.71 14.78 0.81
C GLY A 77 17.00 16.25 0.51
N ALA A 78 17.52 16.98 1.49
CA ALA A 78 17.85 18.39 1.33
C ALA A 78 18.89 18.60 0.20
N PRO A 79 18.77 19.67 -0.63
CA PRO A 79 19.70 19.93 -1.72
C PRO A 79 21.18 19.99 -1.30
N GLY A 80 22.05 19.48 -2.16
CA GLY A 80 23.50 19.58 -1.98
C GLY A 80 23.98 21.03 -1.94
N LYS A 81 25.01 21.31 -1.14
CA LYS A 81 25.61 22.65 -1.06
C LYS A 81 26.25 23.05 -2.40
N PRO A 82 26.18 24.33 -2.82
CA PRO A 82 26.81 24.80 -4.04
C PRO A 82 28.32 24.48 -4.12
N GLY A 83 28.82 24.28 -5.35
CA GLY A 83 30.24 24.14 -5.61
C GLY A 83 31.04 25.38 -5.22
N ARG A 84 32.33 25.20 -4.92
CA ARG A 84 33.24 26.33 -4.64
C ARG A 84 33.50 27.14 -5.93
N PRO A 85 33.73 28.46 -5.85
CA PRO A 85 34.12 29.27 -7.01
C PRO A 85 35.39 28.74 -7.70
N GLY A 86 35.49 28.99 -9.01
CA GLY A 86 36.70 28.71 -9.78
C GLY A 86 37.90 29.55 -9.31
N ARG A 87 39.11 29.08 -9.62
CA ARG A 87 40.35 29.84 -9.36
C ARG A 87 40.47 31.02 -10.34
N PRO A 88 41.10 32.14 -9.96
CA PRO A 88 41.47 33.20 -10.89
C PRO A 88 42.32 32.67 -12.06
N GLY A 89 42.21 33.32 -13.22
CA GLY A 89 43.05 33.03 -14.39
C GLY A 89 44.52 33.33 -14.12
N LEU A 90 45.41 32.70 -14.89
CA LEU A 90 46.84 32.97 -14.84
C LEU A 90 47.14 34.40 -15.34
N LYS A 91 48.19 35.02 -14.77
CA LYS A 91 48.70 36.30 -15.26
C LYS A 91 49.27 36.11 -16.67
N GLY A 92 48.94 37.03 -17.58
CA GLY A 92 49.52 37.03 -18.93
C GLY A 92 51.04 37.19 -18.93
N GLU A 93 51.67 36.67 -19.97
CA GLU A 93 53.13 36.69 -20.14
C GLU A 93 53.66 38.12 -20.32
N GLN A 94 54.94 38.32 -20.00
CA GLN A 94 55.59 39.62 -20.14
C GLN A 94 56.02 39.84 -21.60
N GLY A 95 55.64 40.98 -22.17
CA GLY A 95 56.00 41.36 -23.54
C GLY A 95 57.52 41.46 -23.75
N GLU A 96 57.95 41.14 -24.97
CA GLU A 96 59.37 41.06 -25.33
C GLU A 96 60.10 42.42 -25.24
N PRO A 97 61.41 42.44 -24.92
CA PRO A 97 62.22 43.66 -24.95
C PRO A 97 62.31 44.27 -26.36
N GLY A 98 62.20 45.60 -26.45
CA GLY A 98 62.37 46.33 -27.71
C GLY A 98 63.77 46.19 -28.31
N ALA A 99 63.84 46.10 -29.64
CA ALA A 99 65.09 45.88 -30.37
C ALA A 99 66.11 47.05 -30.21
N PRO A 100 67.43 46.77 -30.13
CA PRO A 100 68.45 47.82 -30.02
C PRO A 100 68.52 48.73 -31.26
N GLY A 101 68.56 50.05 -31.03
CA GLY A 101 68.71 51.03 -32.11
C GLY A 101 70.15 51.13 -32.65
N ILE A 102 70.32 50.89 -33.95
CA ILE A 102 71.61 50.99 -34.65
C ILE A 102 71.98 52.48 -34.85
N ARG A 103 73.26 52.85 -34.64
CA ARG A 103 73.77 54.22 -34.80
C ARG A 103 75.13 54.29 -35.51
N THR A 104 75.10 54.81 -36.74
CA THR A 104 76.20 55.50 -37.46
C THR A 104 75.52 56.55 -38.34
N GLY A 105 75.78 57.86 -38.23
CA GLY A 105 76.94 58.53 -38.86
C GLY A 105 76.67 58.72 -40.37
N ILE A 106 76.64 59.91 -40.98
CA ILE A 106 77.36 61.17 -40.71
C ILE A 106 76.42 62.40 -40.86
N ARG A 107 76.89 63.60 -40.49
CA ARG A 107 76.13 64.85 -40.25
C ARG A 107 75.87 65.71 -41.51
N GLY A 108 74.61 66.11 -41.72
CA GLY A 108 74.18 67.23 -42.57
C GLY A 108 73.59 68.40 -41.75
N LEU A 109 73.22 69.52 -42.39
CA LEU A 109 72.77 70.75 -41.71
C LEU A 109 71.34 71.21 -42.06
N LYS A 110 70.75 71.87 -41.05
CA LYS A 110 69.52 72.68 -41.01
C LYS A 110 68.16 71.96 -41.06
N GLY A 111 67.36 72.32 -40.05
CA GLY A 111 65.93 72.07 -39.90
C GLY A 111 65.60 72.37 -38.44
N ASP A 112 64.74 73.35 -38.16
CA ASP A 112 64.29 73.60 -36.79
C ASP A 112 63.41 72.43 -36.34
N GLN A 113 63.55 72.01 -35.08
CA GLN A 113 62.87 70.81 -34.60
C GLN A 113 61.36 71.08 -34.46
N GLY A 114 60.57 70.45 -35.33
CA GLY A 114 59.11 70.43 -35.19
C GLY A 114 58.66 69.77 -33.89
N ASP A 115 57.52 70.22 -33.36
CA ASP A 115 56.99 69.77 -32.08
C ASP A 115 56.79 68.24 -32.01
N PRO A 116 56.94 67.63 -30.81
CA PRO A 116 56.67 66.20 -30.63
C PRO A 116 55.25 65.84 -31.08
N GLY A 117 55.14 64.84 -31.96
CA GLY A 117 53.85 64.29 -32.36
C GLY A 117 53.05 63.79 -31.15
N PRO A 118 51.71 63.92 -31.17
CA PRO A 118 50.87 63.55 -30.03
C PRO A 118 51.02 62.05 -29.67
N PRO A 119 50.88 61.67 -28.39
CA PRO A 119 50.97 60.28 -27.97
C PRO A 119 50.04 59.36 -28.75
N GLY A 120 50.54 58.17 -29.09
CA GLY A 120 49.75 57.14 -29.78
C GLY A 120 48.50 56.76 -28.98
N ILE A 121 47.37 56.63 -29.68
CA ILE A 121 46.08 56.30 -29.07
C ILE A 121 46.19 54.93 -28.35
N PRO A 122 45.76 54.81 -27.07
CA PRO A 122 45.77 53.54 -26.36
C PRO A 122 45.06 52.42 -27.13
N GLY A 123 45.64 51.23 -27.14
CA GLY A 123 45.05 50.05 -27.78
C GLY A 123 43.67 49.73 -27.20
N LYS A 124 42.73 49.32 -28.06
CA LYS A 124 41.38 48.93 -27.64
C LYS A 124 41.44 47.77 -26.65
N MET A 125 40.64 47.85 -25.59
CA MET A 125 40.49 46.77 -24.62
C MET A 125 40.03 45.48 -25.32
N GLY A 126 40.68 44.35 -25.01
CA GLY A 126 40.33 43.06 -25.56
C GLY A 126 38.92 42.62 -25.15
N TYR A 127 38.26 41.84 -26.01
CA TYR A 127 36.94 41.29 -25.72
C TYR A 127 36.99 40.30 -24.53
N PRO A 128 35.92 40.21 -23.72
CA PRO A 128 35.79 39.18 -22.70
C PRO A 128 35.92 37.77 -23.30
N GLY A 129 36.58 36.87 -22.57
CA GLY A 129 36.68 35.46 -22.97
C GLY A 129 35.31 34.76 -22.95
N PRO A 130 35.14 33.68 -23.73
CA PRO A 130 33.90 32.91 -23.75
C PRO A 130 33.62 32.24 -22.39
N SER A 131 32.33 32.04 -22.08
CA SER A 131 31.91 31.28 -20.90
C SER A 131 32.48 29.86 -20.93
N GLY A 132 32.91 29.36 -19.76
CA GLY A 132 33.36 27.98 -19.61
C GLY A 132 32.24 26.95 -19.84
N PRO A 133 32.59 25.69 -20.16
CA PRO A 133 31.61 24.63 -20.37
C PRO A 133 30.81 24.31 -19.11
N VAL A 134 29.58 23.81 -19.30
CA VAL A 134 28.72 23.34 -18.21
C VAL A 134 29.38 22.15 -17.50
N GLY A 135 29.38 22.15 -16.17
CA GLY A 135 29.95 21.07 -15.37
C GLY A 135 29.16 19.76 -15.50
N ASN A 136 29.87 18.64 -15.40
CA ASN A 136 29.27 17.30 -15.45
C ASN A 136 28.24 17.09 -14.32
N PRO A 137 27.21 16.24 -14.53
CA PRO A 137 26.30 15.81 -13.47
C PRO A 137 27.03 15.22 -12.26
N GLY A 138 26.47 15.44 -11.07
CA GLY A 138 26.98 14.85 -9.83
C GLY A 138 26.87 13.32 -9.85
N ALA A 139 27.79 12.65 -9.15
CA ALA A 139 27.75 11.19 -8.99
C ALA A 139 26.47 10.76 -8.22
N PRO A 140 25.93 9.56 -8.49
CA PRO A 140 24.82 9.00 -7.72
C PRO A 140 25.12 8.95 -6.21
N GLY A 141 24.09 9.17 -5.39
CA GLY A 141 24.22 9.09 -3.93
C GLY A 141 24.66 7.70 -3.47
N LEU A 142 25.40 7.66 -2.35
CA LEU A 142 25.82 6.40 -1.73
C LEU A 142 24.59 5.55 -1.35
N LYS A 143 24.67 4.24 -1.59
CA LYS A 143 23.64 3.29 -1.16
C LYS A 143 23.48 3.35 0.36
N GLY A 144 22.24 3.47 0.83
CA GLY A 144 21.93 3.47 2.26
C GLY A 144 22.45 2.21 2.98
N ILE A 145 22.81 2.38 4.25
CA ILE A 145 23.31 1.28 5.09
C ILE A 145 22.27 0.14 5.16
N LYS A 146 22.74 -1.10 5.12
CA LYS A 146 21.89 -2.27 5.36
C LYS A 146 21.46 -2.24 6.82
N GLY A 147 20.16 -2.41 7.08
CA GLY A 147 19.66 -2.58 8.45
C GLY A 147 20.31 -3.78 9.14
N ASN A 148 20.51 -3.66 10.46
CA ASN A 148 21.05 -4.74 11.27
C ASN A 148 20.15 -6.00 11.17
N PRO A 149 20.73 -7.21 11.18
CA PRO A 149 19.95 -8.42 11.39
C PRO A 149 19.18 -8.32 12.72
N GLY A 150 17.90 -8.68 12.73
CA GLY A 150 17.13 -8.77 13.97
C GLY A 150 17.67 -9.91 14.85
N ASN A 151 17.77 -9.69 16.16
CA ASN A 151 18.15 -10.77 17.07
C ASN A 151 16.95 -11.72 17.28
N ILE A 152 16.96 -12.84 16.55
CA ILE A 152 15.90 -13.87 16.55
C ILE A 152 15.71 -14.49 17.96
N ASN A 153 16.73 -14.40 18.83
CA ASN A 153 16.69 -14.97 20.17
C ASN A 153 15.93 -14.09 21.19
N ASP A 154 15.94 -12.77 21.01
CA ASP A 154 15.33 -11.81 21.95
C ASP A 154 13.91 -11.38 21.54
N GLN A 155 13.48 -11.73 20.32
CA GLN A 155 12.16 -11.37 19.83
C GLN A 155 11.07 -12.26 20.45
N PRO A 156 9.93 -11.69 20.89
CA PRO A 156 8.78 -12.46 21.34
C PRO A 156 8.19 -13.26 20.17
N ARG A 157 7.79 -14.51 20.45
CA ARG A 157 7.24 -15.46 19.47
C ARG A 157 5.93 -16.13 19.91
N PRO A 158 4.98 -15.44 20.59
CA PRO A 158 3.80 -16.10 21.12
C PRO A 158 2.93 -16.65 19.99
N ALA A 159 2.86 -17.98 19.91
CA ALA A 159 2.21 -18.72 18.85
C ALA A 159 1.65 -20.05 19.37
N PHE A 160 0.42 -20.38 19.02
CA PHE A 160 -0.24 -21.59 19.49
C PHE A 160 -1.04 -22.31 18.39
N SER A 161 -1.32 -23.58 18.65
CA SER A 161 -2.29 -24.41 17.93
C SER A 161 -2.80 -25.50 18.88
N ALA A 162 -4.11 -25.65 18.99
CA ALA A 162 -4.76 -26.62 19.86
C ALA A 162 -5.95 -27.27 19.15
N VAL A 163 -6.18 -28.56 19.46
CA VAL A 163 -7.26 -29.37 18.90
C VAL A 163 -8.25 -29.84 19.97
N ARG A 164 -9.43 -30.25 19.51
CA ARG A 164 -10.47 -30.85 20.36
C ARG A 164 -10.32 -32.37 20.42
N ARG A 165 -10.09 -32.94 21.61
CA ARG A 165 -10.08 -34.40 21.84
C ARG A 165 -11.04 -34.81 22.95
N ASN A 166 -10.90 -34.25 24.16
CA ASN A 166 -11.81 -34.45 25.29
C ASN A 166 -12.22 -33.11 25.93
N PRO A 167 -12.92 -32.22 25.18
CA PRO A 167 -13.22 -30.87 25.64
C PRO A 167 -14.35 -30.85 26.68
N PRO A 168 -14.29 -29.94 27.69
CA PRO A 168 -15.37 -29.76 28.66
C PRO A 168 -16.72 -29.43 28.01
N THR A 169 -17.80 -29.96 28.57
CA THR A 169 -19.17 -29.75 28.08
C THR A 169 -19.84 -28.55 28.77
N GLY A 170 -20.24 -27.55 28.00
CA GLY A 170 -21.06 -26.42 28.49
C GLY A 170 -20.70 -25.09 27.83
N GLY A 171 -21.51 -24.07 28.09
CA GLY A 171 -21.28 -22.69 27.62
C GLY A 171 -21.30 -22.53 26.09
N ASN A 172 -20.83 -21.37 25.63
CA ASN A 172 -20.69 -21.04 24.21
C ASN A 172 -19.24 -20.91 23.73
N VAL A 173 -18.27 -20.86 24.64
CA VAL A 173 -16.84 -20.88 24.28
C VAL A 173 -16.48 -22.26 23.72
N VAL A 174 -15.86 -22.30 22.55
CA VAL A 174 -15.33 -23.54 21.98
C VAL A 174 -13.94 -23.77 22.55
N ILE A 175 -13.86 -24.65 23.53
CA ILE A 175 -12.60 -25.07 24.15
C ILE A 175 -11.88 -26.05 23.21
N PHE A 176 -10.57 -25.87 23.03
CA PHE A 176 -9.66 -26.79 22.33
C PHE A 176 -8.68 -27.32 23.39
N ASP A 177 -9.02 -28.49 23.96
CA ASP A 177 -8.42 -29.04 25.18
C ASP A 177 -6.98 -29.54 25.01
N THR A 178 -6.63 -29.99 23.80
CA THR A 178 -5.36 -30.69 23.54
C THR A 178 -4.42 -29.77 22.76
N VAL A 179 -3.36 -29.31 23.42
CA VAL A 179 -2.35 -28.42 22.83
C VAL A 179 -1.42 -29.20 21.89
N ILE A 180 -1.19 -28.67 20.68
CA ILE A 180 -0.13 -29.11 19.76
C ILE A 180 1.10 -28.20 19.88
N THR A 181 0.87 -26.89 20.00
CA THR A 181 1.93 -25.87 20.12
C THR A 181 1.42 -24.73 20.99
N ASN A 182 2.27 -24.17 21.85
CA ASN A 182 1.95 -23.04 22.72
C ASN A 182 3.24 -22.32 23.15
N GLU A 183 3.96 -21.76 22.18
CA GLU A 183 5.17 -20.95 22.42
C GLU A 183 4.79 -19.75 23.31
N GLU A 184 5.59 -19.51 24.36
CA GLU A 184 5.30 -18.62 25.49
C GLU A 184 4.04 -18.95 26.34
N GLY A 185 3.37 -20.09 26.13
CA GLY A 185 2.29 -20.56 27.00
C GLY A 185 1.00 -19.72 27.00
N ARG A 186 0.79 -18.87 25.99
CA ARG A 186 -0.27 -17.85 25.96
C ARG A 186 -1.69 -18.39 25.73
N TYR A 187 -1.84 -19.64 25.27
CA TYR A 187 -3.13 -20.30 25.13
C TYR A 187 -3.50 -21.16 26.36
N GLN A 188 -4.72 -20.97 26.87
CA GLN A 188 -5.29 -21.68 28.01
C GLN A 188 -6.28 -22.76 27.54
N SER A 189 -5.81 -24.00 27.40
CA SER A 189 -6.66 -25.11 26.91
C SER A 189 -7.80 -25.51 27.86
N HIS A 190 -7.75 -25.11 29.14
CA HIS A 190 -8.84 -25.33 30.09
C HIS A 190 -10.01 -24.33 29.95
N SER A 191 -9.75 -23.14 29.39
CA SER A 191 -10.74 -22.07 29.22
C SER A 191 -11.11 -21.79 27.76
N GLY A 192 -10.31 -22.30 26.82
CA GLY A 192 -10.43 -22.05 25.38
C GLY A 192 -9.84 -20.72 24.90
N ARG A 193 -9.15 -19.98 25.79
CA ARG A 193 -8.76 -18.57 25.58
C ARG A 193 -7.27 -18.39 25.34
N PHE A 194 -6.92 -17.58 24.34
CA PHE A 194 -5.63 -16.94 24.23
C PHE A 194 -5.60 -15.67 25.09
N VAL A 195 -4.48 -15.38 25.74
CA VAL A 195 -4.26 -14.15 26.52
C VAL A 195 -3.03 -13.42 25.95
N CYS A 196 -3.23 -12.19 25.48
CA CYS A 196 -2.16 -11.34 25.00
C CYS A 196 -1.24 -10.89 26.15
N ALA A 197 0.07 -10.89 25.89
CA ALA A 197 1.09 -10.35 26.78
C ALA A 197 2.15 -9.50 26.05
N VAL A 198 2.02 -9.39 24.71
CA VAL A 198 2.92 -8.63 23.84
C VAL A 198 2.02 -7.80 22.93
N PRO A 199 1.78 -6.51 23.22
CA PRO A 199 0.93 -5.67 22.39
C PRO A 199 1.37 -5.71 20.92
N GLY A 200 0.43 -5.88 19.99
CA GLY A 200 0.79 -6.23 18.62
C GLY A 200 -0.38 -6.63 17.73
N TYR A 201 -0.05 -6.95 16.49
CA TYR A 201 -0.99 -7.47 15.51
C TYR A 201 -0.83 -8.99 15.42
N TYR A 202 -1.90 -9.70 15.70
CA TYR A 202 -1.97 -11.16 15.74
C TYR A 202 -2.87 -11.67 14.63
N TYR A 203 -2.50 -12.78 13.99
CA TYR A 203 -3.43 -13.56 13.16
C TYR A 203 -4.03 -14.68 13.99
N PHE A 204 -5.33 -14.90 13.87
CA PHE A 204 -6.05 -16.02 14.45
C PHE A 204 -6.83 -16.75 13.36
N THR A 205 -6.86 -18.08 13.40
CA THR A 205 -7.65 -18.90 12.48
C THR A 205 -8.11 -20.21 13.13
N PHE A 206 -9.26 -20.72 12.70
CA PHE A 206 -9.77 -22.03 13.08
C PHE A 206 -10.20 -22.82 11.85
N GLN A 207 -10.19 -24.15 11.99
CA GLN A 207 -10.87 -25.08 11.09
C GLN A 207 -11.60 -26.10 11.98
N VAL A 208 -12.93 -26.07 11.96
CA VAL A 208 -13.77 -26.84 12.89
C VAL A 208 -14.72 -27.75 12.13
N VAL A 209 -14.70 -29.03 12.49
CA VAL A 209 -15.45 -30.09 11.84
C VAL A 209 -16.87 -30.16 12.40
N SER A 210 -17.86 -30.39 11.54
CA SER A 210 -19.22 -30.73 11.96
C SER A 210 -19.88 -31.74 11.02
N LYS A 211 -21.08 -32.20 11.41
CA LYS A 211 -22.05 -32.95 10.60
C LYS A 211 -23.42 -32.23 10.53
N TRP A 212 -23.51 -31.00 11.06
CA TRP A 212 -24.73 -30.20 11.20
C TRP A 212 -24.42 -28.72 10.97
N ASP A 213 -25.47 -27.89 10.89
CA ASP A 213 -25.39 -26.42 11.00
C ASP A 213 -24.44 -25.97 12.12
N ILE A 214 -23.41 -25.22 11.72
CA ILE A 214 -22.39 -24.67 12.60
C ILE A 214 -22.10 -23.21 12.23
N CYS A 215 -22.17 -22.33 13.21
CA CYS A 215 -21.82 -20.92 13.13
C CYS A 215 -20.85 -20.61 14.29
N LEU A 216 -19.66 -20.13 13.94
CA LEU A 216 -18.61 -19.75 14.87
C LEU A 216 -18.29 -18.26 14.75
N SER A 217 -17.66 -17.67 15.76
CA SER A 217 -17.17 -16.29 15.73
C SER A 217 -15.89 -16.15 16.53
N ILE A 218 -14.95 -15.38 16.00
CA ILE A 218 -13.74 -14.99 16.74
C ILE A 218 -14.14 -13.85 17.67
N MET A 219 -14.03 -14.09 18.97
CA MET A 219 -14.37 -13.16 20.02
C MET A 219 -13.08 -12.62 20.64
N SER A 220 -13.08 -11.35 21.01
CA SER A 220 -12.01 -10.76 21.83
C SER A 220 -12.58 -10.04 23.05
N SER A 221 -11.73 -9.75 24.03
CA SER A 221 -12.05 -8.84 25.13
C SER A 221 -10.95 -7.79 25.23
N ARG A 222 -11.36 -6.53 25.33
CA ARG A 222 -10.48 -5.40 25.64
C ARG A 222 -10.94 -4.70 26.90
N ARG A 223 -10.09 -4.67 27.92
CA ARG A 223 -10.41 -4.11 29.26
C ARG A 223 -11.72 -4.67 29.85
N GLY A 224 -11.97 -5.96 29.63
CA GLY A 224 -13.20 -6.66 30.06
C GLY A 224 -14.40 -6.51 29.11
N LEU A 225 -14.41 -5.53 28.19
CA LEU A 225 -15.48 -5.39 27.19
C LEU A 225 -15.28 -6.40 26.06
N THR A 226 -16.26 -7.30 25.89
CA THR A 226 -16.27 -8.28 24.79
C THR A 226 -16.57 -7.61 23.45
N GLN A 227 -15.77 -7.93 22.43
CA GLN A 227 -15.95 -7.51 21.05
C GLN A 227 -16.13 -8.75 20.16
N ARG A 228 -17.13 -8.72 19.27
CA ARG A 228 -17.39 -9.79 18.30
C ARG A 228 -16.74 -9.43 16.97
N SER A 229 -15.85 -10.28 16.48
CA SER A 229 -15.29 -10.16 15.12
C SER A 229 -16.23 -10.81 14.10
N VAL A 230 -15.75 -11.05 12.87
CA VAL A 230 -16.50 -11.76 11.83
C VAL A 230 -16.93 -13.15 12.31
N GLY A 231 -18.19 -13.50 12.01
CA GLY A 231 -18.73 -14.84 12.17
C GLY A 231 -18.67 -15.63 10.87
N PHE A 232 -18.41 -16.93 10.97
CA PHE A 232 -18.30 -17.85 9.83
C PHE A 232 -19.28 -19.01 10.07
N CYS A 233 -20.08 -19.35 9.06
CA CYS A 233 -21.10 -20.39 9.17
C CYS A 233 -20.97 -21.39 8.01
N ASP A 234 -21.25 -22.66 8.31
CA ASP A 234 -21.48 -23.71 7.32
C ASP A 234 -22.77 -24.47 7.69
N ASN A 235 -23.62 -24.74 6.70
CA ASN A 235 -25.05 -24.94 6.92
C ASN A 235 -25.54 -26.19 6.19
N ASN A 236 -25.70 -27.28 6.93
CA ASN A 236 -25.80 -28.63 6.38
C ASN A 236 -26.69 -29.52 7.24
N SER A 237 -27.89 -29.78 6.73
CA SER A 237 -28.89 -30.63 7.34
C SER A 237 -28.75 -32.12 6.96
N LYS A 238 -27.67 -32.53 6.26
CA LYS A 238 -27.52 -33.86 5.64
C LYS A 238 -26.68 -34.86 6.43
N GLY A 239 -26.07 -34.46 7.55
CA GLY A 239 -25.27 -35.38 8.39
C GLY A 239 -23.87 -35.71 7.85
N THR A 240 -23.44 -35.14 6.73
CA THR A 240 -22.12 -35.36 6.14
C THR A 240 -21.06 -34.52 6.85
N PHE A 241 -19.82 -35.01 6.91
CA PHE A 241 -18.70 -34.22 7.40
C PHE A 241 -18.51 -32.93 6.58
N GLN A 242 -18.23 -31.83 7.29
CA GLN A 242 -17.86 -30.53 6.72
C GLN A 242 -16.89 -29.80 7.64
N VAL A 243 -16.24 -28.75 7.14
CA VAL A 243 -15.25 -27.95 7.89
C VAL A 243 -15.56 -26.47 7.74
N VAL A 244 -16.10 -25.85 8.79
CA VAL A 244 -16.20 -24.39 8.84
C VAL A 244 -14.83 -23.82 9.19
N SER A 245 -14.34 -22.91 8.35
CA SER A 245 -13.07 -22.23 8.56
C SER A 245 -13.28 -20.72 8.68
N GLY A 246 -12.38 -20.07 9.41
CA GLY A 246 -12.42 -18.63 9.62
C GLY A 246 -11.08 -18.12 10.09
N GLY A 247 -10.84 -16.82 9.91
CA GLY A 247 -9.64 -16.17 10.38
C GLY A 247 -9.72 -14.66 10.30
N THR A 248 -8.93 -13.97 11.12
CA THR A 248 -8.88 -12.51 11.15
C THR A 248 -7.55 -12.02 11.75
N VAL A 249 -7.18 -10.77 11.45
CA VAL A 249 -6.09 -10.05 12.12
C VAL A 249 -6.69 -9.19 13.23
N LEU A 250 -6.17 -9.30 14.45
CA LEU A 250 -6.55 -8.46 15.59
C LEU A 250 -5.34 -7.68 16.10
N GLN A 251 -5.51 -6.38 16.33
CA GLN A 251 -4.57 -5.61 17.14
C GLN A 251 -4.96 -5.77 18.61
N LEU A 252 -4.05 -6.28 19.45
CA LEU A 252 -4.27 -6.56 20.87
C LEU A 252 -3.37 -5.67 21.76
N GLN A 253 -3.88 -5.31 22.94
CA GLN A 253 -3.13 -4.72 24.05
C GLN A 253 -2.75 -5.83 25.06
N ASP A 254 -1.90 -5.51 26.04
CA ASP A 254 -1.60 -6.43 27.14
C ASP A 254 -2.88 -6.80 27.91
N GLY A 255 -3.02 -8.08 28.26
CA GLY A 255 -4.21 -8.64 28.91
C GLY A 255 -5.46 -8.79 28.02
N ASP A 256 -5.48 -8.28 26.77
CA ASP A 256 -6.58 -8.53 25.84
C ASP A 256 -6.69 -10.04 25.56
N GLN A 257 -7.91 -10.59 25.57
CA GLN A 257 -8.16 -12.03 25.39
C GLN A 257 -8.78 -12.32 24.03
N VAL A 258 -8.56 -13.52 23.47
CA VAL A 258 -9.18 -13.98 22.22
C VAL A 258 -9.63 -15.44 22.33
N TRP A 259 -10.83 -15.76 21.85
CA TRP A 259 -11.39 -17.11 21.87
C TRP A 259 -12.40 -17.33 20.74
N ILE A 260 -12.86 -18.57 20.56
CA ILE A 260 -13.95 -18.91 19.63
C ILE A 260 -15.26 -19.07 20.42
N GLU A 261 -16.34 -18.48 19.94
CA GLU A 261 -17.70 -18.82 20.38
C GLU A 261 -18.50 -19.50 19.28
N LYS A 262 -19.33 -20.46 19.67
CA LYS A 262 -20.35 -21.08 18.84
C LYS A 262 -21.70 -20.40 19.05
N ASP A 263 -22.50 -20.33 18.00
CA ASP A 263 -23.91 -19.95 18.09
C ASP A 263 -24.68 -20.94 19.00
N PRO A 264 -25.60 -20.51 19.87
CA PRO A 264 -26.34 -21.41 20.76
C PRO A 264 -27.24 -22.41 20.03
N VAL A 265 -27.76 -22.05 18.85
CA VAL A 265 -28.68 -22.85 18.04
C VAL A 265 -27.90 -23.64 16.98
N LYS A 266 -27.03 -22.95 16.25
CA LYS A 266 -26.15 -23.51 15.20
C LYS A 266 -24.75 -23.76 15.75
N GLY A 267 -24.66 -24.54 16.83
CA GLY A 267 -23.44 -24.71 17.62
C GLY A 267 -22.86 -26.11 17.65
N ARG A 268 -23.32 -27.03 16.79
CA ARG A 268 -22.93 -28.44 16.86
C ARG A 268 -21.57 -28.65 16.21
N ILE A 269 -20.61 -29.16 16.98
CA ILE A 269 -19.24 -29.48 16.56
C ILE A 269 -19.06 -30.99 16.61
N TYR A 270 -18.23 -31.55 15.74
CA TYR A 270 -17.92 -32.98 15.75
C TYR A 270 -17.15 -33.40 17.01
N GLN A 271 -17.37 -34.63 17.45
CA GLN A 271 -16.67 -35.24 18.59
C GLN A 271 -16.47 -36.72 18.29
N GLY A 272 -15.24 -37.11 17.96
CA GLY A 272 -14.85 -38.48 17.57
C GLY A 272 -13.40 -38.52 17.08
N PRO A 273 -12.76 -39.70 17.05
CA PRO A 273 -11.35 -39.85 16.67
C PRO A 273 -11.07 -39.66 15.17
N GLU A 274 -12.09 -39.58 14.31
CA GLU A 274 -11.94 -39.63 12.85
C GLU A 274 -11.55 -38.29 12.21
N ALA A 275 -11.74 -37.16 12.90
CA ALA A 275 -11.45 -35.84 12.37
C ALA A 275 -11.20 -34.79 13.48
N ASP A 276 -10.04 -34.14 13.44
CA ASP A 276 -9.67 -33.06 14.36
C ASP A 276 -10.32 -31.72 14.01
N SER A 277 -10.63 -30.93 15.04
CA SER A 277 -10.98 -29.51 14.92
C SER A 277 -9.91 -28.67 15.62
N VAL A 278 -9.37 -27.65 14.95
CA VAL A 278 -8.20 -26.87 15.38
C VAL A 278 -8.48 -25.38 15.51
N PHE A 279 -7.82 -24.72 16.47
CA PHE A 279 -7.72 -23.28 16.62
C PHE A 279 -6.27 -22.88 16.84
N SER A 280 -5.83 -21.84 16.13
CA SER A 280 -4.44 -21.39 16.05
C SER A 280 -4.34 -19.87 16.05
N GLY A 281 -3.21 -19.34 16.49
CA GLY A 281 -2.90 -17.92 16.35
C GLY A 281 -1.46 -17.60 16.70
N PHE A 282 -0.95 -16.50 16.14
CA PHE A 282 0.45 -16.08 16.29
C PHE A 282 0.61 -14.56 16.13
N LEU A 283 1.65 -14.01 16.76
CA LEU A 283 2.08 -12.62 16.56
C LEU A 283 2.63 -12.44 15.13
N ILE A 284 2.10 -11.46 14.39
CA ILE A 284 2.61 -11.07 13.08
C ILE A 284 3.72 -10.02 13.26
N PHE A 285 3.47 -9.02 14.09
CA PHE A 285 4.45 -8.02 14.51
C PHE A 285 4.01 -7.34 15.83
N PRO A 286 4.94 -7.08 16.77
CA PRO A 286 4.66 -6.30 17.97
C PRO A 286 4.33 -4.84 17.60
N SER A 287 3.59 -4.16 18.48
CA SER A 287 3.49 -2.70 18.49
C SER A 287 4.72 -2.11 19.18
N ALA A 288 5.12 -0.91 18.75
CA ALA A 288 6.19 -0.11 19.35
C ALA A 288 5.63 0.83 20.44
#